data_AF-A0A915A0T8-F1
#
_entry.id   AF-A0A915A0T8-F1
#
_cell.length_a   1.000
_cell.length_b   1.000
_cell.length_c   1.000
_cell.angle_alpha   90.00
_cell.angle_beta   90.00
_cell.angle_gamma   90.00
#
_symmetry.space_group_name_H-M   'P 1'
#
loop_
_entity.id
_entity.type
_entity.pdbx_description
1 polymer ?
#
loop_
_entity_poly.entity_id
_entity_poly.type
_entity_poly.pdbx_seq_one_letter_code
_entity_poly.pdbx_strand_id
1 'polypeptide(L)'
;MDQMGNPVVLLFGEACDPLTEWYCTAQLRIKCGPEDRSKGVQVVDRGVFHFGKRAHPISIQIRDSRVKRIKFELRFVTKVYESLPRFESGDITIKFKFGDTMQADKSLLALHSSYMATKLKDASPDAVVELGDFEREAFIELLYQIYDTIRPISANFILLSKAAVAYRAERILERITSYLLSLDVSTYYVFLEII
;
A
#
# COMPACT_ATOMS: atom_id res chain seq x y z
N MET A 1 20.65 -16.37 -4.98
CA MET A 1 20.76 -17.36 -6.06
C MET A 1 19.39 -17.99 -6.26
N ASP A 2 19.03 -18.37 -7.48
CA ASP A 2 17.83 -19.19 -7.72
C ASP A 2 18.08 -20.66 -7.33
N GLN A 3 17.08 -21.54 -7.56
CA GLN A 3 17.18 -22.98 -7.25
C GLN A 3 18.27 -23.70 -8.05
N MET A 4 18.76 -23.11 -9.14
CA MET A 4 19.81 -23.64 -10.00
C MET A 4 21.18 -23.01 -9.73
N GLY A 5 21.28 -22.13 -8.72
CA GLY A 5 22.52 -21.45 -8.36
C GLY A 5 22.85 -20.20 -9.19
N ASN A 6 21.92 -19.70 -10.01
CA ASN A 6 22.15 -18.50 -10.82
C ASN A 6 21.96 -17.21 -9.99
N PRO A 7 22.71 -16.13 -10.28
CA PRO A 7 22.49 -14.84 -9.66
C PRO A 7 21.07 -14.29 -9.94
N VAL A 8 20.46 -13.72 -8.90
CA VAL A 8 19.17 -13.04 -8.97
C VAL A 8 19.34 -11.64 -8.41
N VAL A 9 18.88 -10.65 -9.17
CA VAL A 9 18.81 -9.25 -8.72
C VAL A 9 17.36 -8.91 -8.43
N LEU A 10 17.09 -8.40 -7.24
CA LEU A 10 15.78 -7.89 -6.85
C LEU A 10 15.81 -6.37 -6.88
N LEU A 11 14.91 -5.78 -7.64
CA LEU A 11 14.67 -4.33 -7.63
C LEU A 11 13.36 -4.07 -6.89
N PHE A 12 13.44 -3.32 -5.80
CA PHE A 12 12.30 -2.83 -5.04
C PHE A 12 12.55 -1.38 -4.65
N GLY A 13 11.52 -0.68 -4.23
CA GLY A 13 11.66 0.66 -3.66
C GLY A 13 11.16 0.70 -2.23
N GLU A 14 11.70 1.64 -1.47
CA GLU A 14 11.39 1.85 -0.07
C GLU A 14 11.28 3.37 0.19
N ALA A 15 10.37 3.76 1.07
CA ALA A 15 10.26 5.14 1.54
C ALA A 15 10.78 5.23 2.97
N CYS A 16 11.41 6.37 3.31
CA CYS A 16 11.95 6.59 4.65
C CYS A 16 10.87 6.78 5.72
N ASP A 17 9.66 7.21 5.35
CA ASP A 17 8.56 7.45 6.28
C ASP A 17 7.51 6.32 6.18
N PRO A 18 7.26 5.56 7.26
CA PRO A 18 6.26 4.49 7.28
C PRO A 18 4.81 5.00 7.14
N LEU A 19 4.55 6.28 7.45
CA LEU A 19 3.25 6.94 7.32
C LEU A 19 3.05 7.57 5.93
N THR A 20 3.60 6.93 4.90
CA THR A 20 3.39 7.34 3.51
C THR A 20 2.84 6.19 2.70
N GLU A 21 1.98 6.51 1.73
CA GLU A 21 1.68 5.62 0.63
C GLU A 21 2.28 6.23 -0.63
N TRP A 22 2.93 5.38 -1.43
CA TRP A 22 3.57 5.83 -2.65
C TRP A 22 3.63 4.70 -3.66
N TYR A 23 3.52 5.09 -4.93
CA TYR A 23 3.77 4.23 -6.06
C TYR A 23 4.27 5.06 -7.24
N CYS A 24 5.02 4.43 -8.12
CA CYS A 24 5.45 5.04 -9.35
C CYS A 24 5.47 4.01 -10.48
N THR A 25 5.11 4.47 -11.68
CA THR A 25 5.33 3.72 -12.91
C THR A 25 6.61 4.24 -13.53
N ALA A 26 7.52 3.34 -13.90
CA ALA A 26 8.79 3.71 -14.50
C ALA A 26 9.13 2.82 -15.71
N GLN A 27 9.72 3.44 -16.72
CA GLN A 27 10.40 2.73 -17.79
C GLN A 27 11.78 2.30 -17.28
N LEU A 28 12.02 0.99 -17.29
CA LEU A 28 13.31 0.41 -16.92
C LEU A 28 13.99 -0.13 -18.18
N ARG A 29 15.26 0.23 -18.38
CA ARG A 29 16.15 -0.43 -19.35
C ARG A 29 17.23 -1.20 -18.59
N ILE A 30 17.36 -2.47 -18.92
CA ILE A 30 18.35 -3.37 -18.35
C ILE A 30 19.47 -3.51 -19.38
N LYS A 31 20.69 -3.18 -18.96
CA LYS A 31 21.89 -3.33 -19.78
C LYS A 31 22.87 -4.28 -19.12
N CYS A 32 23.45 -5.18 -19.90
CA CYS A 32 24.43 -6.15 -19.45
C CYS A 32 25.75 -6.00 -20.20
N GLY A 33 26.84 -6.39 -19.56
CA GLY A 33 28.16 -6.40 -20.19
C GLY A 33 29.10 -7.44 -19.59
N PRO A 34 30.16 -7.79 -20.33
CA PRO A 34 31.23 -8.65 -19.84
C PRO A 34 32.10 -7.91 -18.82
N GLU A 35 33.04 -8.62 -18.20
CA GLU A 35 33.95 -8.05 -17.19
C GLU A 35 34.78 -6.87 -17.73
N ASP A 36 35.22 -7.01 -18.98
CA ASP A 36 35.98 -6.01 -19.71
C ASP A 36 35.20 -4.68 -19.80
N ARG A 37 35.71 -3.65 -19.11
CA ARG A 37 35.11 -2.33 -19.06
C ARG A 37 35.27 -1.51 -20.34
N SER A 38 36.21 -1.88 -21.21
CA SER A 38 36.36 -1.26 -22.53
C SER A 38 35.20 -1.61 -23.45
N LYS A 39 34.55 -2.76 -23.21
CA LYS A 39 33.29 -3.14 -23.87
C LYS A 39 32.12 -2.45 -23.17
N GLY A 40 31.34 -1.72 -23.98
CA GLY A 40 30.11 -1.07 -23.52
C GLY A 40 29.07 -2.08 -23.05
N VAL A 41 28.17 -1.64 -22.17
CA VAL A 41 26.99 -2.44 -21.78
C VAL A 41 25.91 -2.33 -22.87
N GLN A 42 25.30 -3.45 -23.23
CA GLN A 42 24.25 -3.54 -24.25
C GLN A 42 22.88 -3.65 -23.61
N VAL A 43 21.86 -3.03 -24.20
CA VAL A 43 20.47 -3.21 -23.77
C VAL A 43 20.05 -4.64 -24.06
N VAL A 44 19.67 -5.37 -23.02
CA VAL A 44 19.17 -6.74 -23.12
C VAL A 44 17.67 -6.82 -22.91
N ASP A 45 17.09 -5.88 -22.16
CA ASP A 45 15.65 -5.83 -21.93
C ASP A 45 15.18 -4.41 -21.59
N ARG A 46 13.89 -4.14 -21.81
CA ARG A 46 13.20 -2.89 -21.49
C ARG A 46 11.72 -3.14 -21.21
N GLY A 47 11.18 -2.44 -20.23
CA GLY A 47 9.76 -2.55 -19.89
C GLY A 47 9.23 -1.38 -19.07
N VAL A 48 7.92 -1.38 -18.86
CA VAL A 48 7.24 -0.49 -17.92
C VAL A 48 6.92 -1.30 -16.67
N PHE A 49 7.39 -0.81 -15.52
CA PHE A 49 7.26 -1.49 -14.25
C PHE A 49 6.65 -0.58 -13.19
N HIS A 50 5.96 -1.20 -12.24
CA HIS A 50 5.38 -0.53 -11.09
C HIS A 50 6.25 -0.77 -9.86
N PHE A 51 6.61 0.32 -9.19
CA PHE A 51 7.25 0.29 -7.89
C PHE A 51 6.30 0.93 -6.87
N GLY A 52 6.40 0.50 -5.63
CA GLY A 52 5.59 1.06 -4.56
C GLY A 52 5.84 0.32 -3.27
N LYS A 53 5.38 0.89 -2.17
CA LYS A 53 5.48 0.31 -0.82
C LYS A 53 4.97 -1.13 -0.72
N ARG A 54 4.04 -1.49 -1.58
CA ARG A 54 3.31 -2.78 -1.59
C ARG A 54 3.48 -3.54 -2.89
N ALA A 55 4.32 -3.04 -3.80
CA ALA A 55 4.61 -3.71 -5.05
C ALA A 55 5.55 -4.90 -4.79
N HIS A 56 5.35 -5.98 -5.53
CA HIS A 56 6.28 -7.11 -5.49
C HIS A 56 7.62 -6.67 -6.11
N PRO A 57 8.77 -7.10 -5.55
CA PRO A 57 10.05 -6.83 -6.17
C PRO A 57 10.12 -7.37 -7.60
N ILE A 58 10.76 -6.61 -8.49
CA ILE A 58 11.07 -7.08 -9.84
C ILE A 58 12.26 -8.03 -9.71
N SER A 59 12.06 -9.28 -10.09
CA SER A 59 13.09 -10.31 -10.08
C SER A 59 13.73 -10.45 -11.45
N ILE A 60 15.06 -10.33 -11.51
CA ILE A 60 15.83 -10.46 -12.74
C ILE A 60 16.80 -11.62 -12.54
N GLN A 61 16.61 -12.68 -13.33
CA GLN A 61 17.45 -13.86 -13.33
C GLN A 61 18.57 -13.70 -14.36
N ILE A 62 19.81 -13.92 -13.95
CA ILE A 62 20.97 -13.85 -14.84
C ILE A 62 21.42 -15.27 -15.15
N ARG A 63 21.02 -15.78 -16.32
CA ARG A 63 21.37 -17.15 -16.77
C ARG A 63 22.67 -17.21 -17.56
N ASP A 64 23.06 -16.13 -18.24
CA ASP A 64 24.30 -16.08 -19.02
C ASP A 64 25.51 -15.80 -18.10
N SER A 65 26.40 -16.78 -17.97
CA SER A 65 27.60 -16.72 -17.13
C SER A 65 28.61 -15.65 -17.56
N ARG A 66 28.51 -15.14 -18.79
CA ARG A 66 29.33 -14.04 -19.33
C ARG A 66 28.90 -12.67 -18.83
N VAL A 67 27.69 -12.54 -18.28
CA VAL A 67 27.22 -11.29 -17.68
C VAL A 67 27.97 -11.08 -16.37
N LYS A 68 28.84 -10.07 -16.35
CA LYS A 68 29.62 -9.68 -15.16
C LYS A 68 29.26 -8.28 -14.67
N ARG A 69 28.54 -7.52 -15.50
CA ARG A 69 28.11 -6.15 -15.19
C ARG A 69 26.65 -6.00 -15.59
N ILE A 70 25.88 -5.38 -14.71
CA ILE A 70 24.48 -4.99 -14.95
C ILE A 70 24.33 -3.50 -14.69
N LYS A 71 23.56 -2.81 -15.53
CA LYS A 71 23.20 -1.40 -15.37
C LYS A 71 21.70 -1.26 -15.57
N PHE A 72 21.07 -0.59 -14.61
CA PHE A 72 19.67 -0.21 -14.66
C PHE A 72 19.56 1.27 -15.00
N GLU A 73 18.80 1.58 -16.04
CA GLU A 73 18.43 2.96 -16.38
C GLU A 73 16.93 3.11 -16.18
N LEU A 74 16.55 3.93 -15.20
CA LEU A 74 15.16 4.15 -14.81
C LEU A 74 14.70 5.54 -15.23
N ARG A 75 13.53 5.62 -15.88
CA ARG A 75 12.83 6.88 -16.15
C ARG A 75 11.42 6.79 -15.58
N PHE A 76 11.12 7.65 -14.61
CA PHE A 76 9.77 7.74 -14.04
C PHE A 76 8.79 8.31 -15.07
N VAL A 77 7.63 7.67 -15.17
CA VAL A 77 6.49 8.08 -16.00
C VAL A 77 5.46 8.78 -15.12
N THR A 78 5.04 8.12 -14.04
CA THR A 78 4.12 8.66 -13.04
C THR A 78 4.71 8.48 -11.65
N LYS A 79 4.36 9.39 -10.74
CA LYS A 79 4.75 9.34 -9.33
C LYS A 79 3.57 9.79 -8.50
N VAL A 80 3.19 8.98 -7.54
CA VAL A 80 2.20 9.32 -6.52
C VAL A 80 2.84 9.11 -5.16
N TYR A 81 2.66 10.10 -4.30
CA TYR A 81 3.18 10.12 -2.95
C TYR A 81 2.18 10.88 -2.09
N GLU A 82 1.73 10.25 -1.02
CA GLU A 82 0.80 10.83 -0.06
C GLU A 82 1.25 10.49 1.36
N SER A 83 1.28 11.52 2.21
CA SER A 83 1.42 11.32 3.65
C SER A 83 0.07 10.97 4.24
N LEU A 84 0.01 9.86 4.97
CA LEU A 84 -1.19 9.44 5.67
C LEU A 84 -1.51 10.39 6.82
N PRO A 85 -2.80 10.67 7.09
CA PRO A 85 -3.20 11.55 8.16
C PRO A 85 -2.77 10.99 9.53
N ARG A 86 -2.31 11.90 10.41
CA ARG A 86 -1.94 11.58 11.80
C ARG A 86 -3.10 11.69 12.78
N PHE A 87 -4.26 12.16 12.31
CA PHE A 87 -5.47 12.36 13.09
C PHE A 87 -5.26 13.34 14.27
N GLU A 88 -4.60 14.46 13.97
CA GLU A 88 -4.30 15.55 14.92
C GLU A 88 -5.31 16.71 14.83
N SER A 89 -6.26 16.65 13.89
CA SER A 89 -7.31 17.64 13.66
C SER A 89 -8.66 16.97 13.50
N GLY A 90 -9.73 17.61 13.99
CA GLY A 90 -11.11 17.12 13.96
C GLY A 90 -12.00 17.89 14.94
N ASP A 91 -13.31 17.63 14.91
CA ASP A 91 -14.31 18.29 15.77
C ASP A 91 -14.73 17.42 16.97
N ILE A 92 -14.19 16.20 17.08
CA ILE A 92 -14.34 15.33 18.25
C ILE A 92 -13.03 14.61 18.59
N THR A 93 -12.87 14.25 19.86
CA THR A 93 -11.76 13.42 20.34
C THR A 93 -12.22 11.98 20.55
N ILE A 94 -11.59 11.05 19.85
CA ILE A 94 -11.77 9.61 20.06
C ILE A 94 -10.80 9.15 21.16
N LYS A 95 -11.31 8.45 22.17
CA LYS A 95 -10.52 7.87 23.27
C LYS A 95 -10.60 6.35 23.28
N PHE A 96 -9.42 5.70 23.31
CA PHE A 96 -9.27 4.25 23.37
C PHE A 96 -9.00 3.76 24.81
N LYS A 97 -9.14 2.45 25.02
CA LYS A 97 -9.02 1.80 26.35
C LYS A 97 -7.78 2.22 27.16
N PHE A 98 -6.62 2.35 26.51
CA PHE A 98 -5.35 2.62 27.20
C PHE A 98 -5.04 4.12 27.37
N GLY A 99 -6.03 4.99 27.15
CA GLY A 99 -5.87 6.44 27.29
C GLY A 99 -5.32 7.13 26.04
N ASP A 100 -4.96 6.37 25.00
CA ASP A 100 -4.63 6.94 23.69
C ASP A 100 -5.83 7.71 23.13
N THR A 101 -5.54 8.83 22.47
CA THR A 101 -6.54 9.67 21.83
C THR A 101 -6.16 10.03 20.41
N MET A 102 -7.16 10.39 19.61
CA MET A 102 -6.98 11.01 18.30
C MET A 102 -8.16 11.93 17.98
N GLN A 103 -7.96 12.88 17.09
CA GLN A 103 -9.02 13.74 16.58
C GLN A 103 -9.64 13.13 15.33
N ALA A 104 -10.94 13.35 15.13
CA ALA A 104 -11.64 12.93 13.94
C ALA A 104 -12.81 13.87 13.63
N ASP A 105 -13.29 13.83 12.39
CA ASP A 105 -14.46 14.57 11.95
C ASP A 105 -15.73 13.73 12.16
N LYS A 106 -16.59 14.17 13.07
CA LYS A 106 -17.88 13.57 13.41
C LYS A 106 -18.72 13.34 12.16
N SER A 107 -18.76 14.32 11.26
CA SER A 107 -19.57 14.25 10.04
C SER A 107 -19.11 13.14 9.10
N LEU A 108 -17.80 12.96 8.90
CA LEU A 108 -17.24 11.89 8.09
C LEU A 108 -17.49 10.51 8.72
N LEU A 109 -17.29 10.38 10.03
CA LEU A 109 -17.59 9.14 10.74
C LEU A 109 -19.06 8.76 10.64
N ALA A 110 -19.98 9.71 10.87
CA ALA A 110 -21.41 9.47 10.77
C ALA A 110 -21.86 9.15 9.34
N LEU A 111 -21.24 9.76 8.33
CA LEU A 111 -21.54 9.51 6.93
C LEU A 111 -21.16 8.08 6.49
N HIS A 112 -20.06 7.56 7.03
CA HIS A 112 -19.49 6.28 6.61
C HIS A 112 -19.78 5.11 7.55
N SER A 113 -20.42 5.34 8.70
CA SER A 113 -20.73 4.31 9.70
C SER A 113 -22.06 4.60 10.39
N SER A 114 -23.04 3.71 10.19
CA SER A 114 -24.35 3.81 10.87
C SER A 114 -24.24 3.69 12.40
N TYR A 115 -23.28 2.90 12.88
CA TYR A 115 -22.95 2.80 14.30
C TYR A 115 -22.46 4.16 14.84
N MET A 116 -21.51 4.80 14.14
CA MET A 116 -20.97 6.08 14.57
C MET A 116 -21.99 7.20 14.45
N ALA A 117 -22.84 7.19 13.42
CA ALA A 117 -23.95 8.15 13.31
C ALA A 117 -24.86 8.11 14.55
N THR A 118 -25.18 6.90 15.03
CA THR A 118 -25.99 6.71 16.24
C THR A 118 -25.23 7.12 17.49
N LYS A 119 -23.97 6.67 17.64
CA LYS A 119 -23.14 6.94 18.82
C LYS A 119 -22.80 8.41 19.00
N LEU A 120 -22.66 9.14 17.89
CA LEU A 120 -22.26 10.54 17.86
C LEU A 120 -23.44 11.51 17.76
N LYS A 121 -24.69 11.02 17.66
CA LYS A 121 -25.88 11.84 17.38
C LYS A 121 -25.95 13.10 18.26
N ASP A 122 -25.78 12.93 19.57
CA ASP A 122 -25.89 13.98 20.57
C ASP A 122 -24.52 14.52 21.05
N ALA A 123 -23.41 14.09 20.42
CA ALA A 123 -22.08 14.58 20.77
C ALA A 123 -21.92 16.06 20.38
N SER A 124 -21.52 16.91 21.32
CA SER A 124 -21.16 18.31 21.06
C SER A 124 -19.85 18.40 20.27
N PRO A 125 -19.54 19.57 19.67
CA PRO A 125 -18.15 19.88 19.30
C PRO A 125 -17.22 19.64 20.49
N ASP A 126 -16.01 19.20 20.20
CA ASP A 126 -14.94 18.85 21.16
C ASP A 126 -15.30 17.72 22.13
N ALA A 127 -16.38 16.97 21.87
CA ALA A 127 -16.77 15.84 22.70
C ALA A 127 -15.70 14.75 22.69
N VAL A 128 -15.45 14.18 23.87
CA VAL A 128 -14.62 12.98 24.02
C VAL A 128 -15.52 11.76 23.93
N VAL A 129 -15.24 10.90 22.95
CA VAL A 129 -16.04 9.72 22.63
C VAL A 129 -15.21 8.46 22.87
N GLU A 130 -15.65 7.64 23.83
CA GLU A 130 -14.94 6.41 24.19
C GLU A 130 -15.37 5.25 23.27
N LEU A 131 -14.40 4.61 22.61
CA LEU A 131 -14.63 3.45 21.74
C LEU A 131 -14.51 2.11 22.48
N GLY A 132 -14.33 2.14 23.80
CA GLY A 132 -14.19 0.95 24.63
C GLY A 132 -12.92 0.17 24.30
N ASP A 133 -13.05 -1.16 24.29
CA ASP A 133 -11.94 -2.11 24.15
C ASP A 133 -11.50 -2.37 22.70
N PHE A 134 -11.96 -1.55 21.74
CA PHE A 134 -11.60 -1.75 20.34
C PHE A 134 -10.16 -1.35 20.04
N GLU A 135 -9.51 -2.10 19.16
CA GLU A 135 -8.10 -1.89 18.78
C GLU A 135 -7.92 -0.60 17.96
N ARG A 136 -7.02 0.25 18.43
CA ARG A 136 -6.71 1.55 17.82
C ARG A 136 -6.25 1.41 16.37
N GLU A 137 -5.36 0.46 16.11
CA GLU A 137 -4.76 0.23 14.79
C GLU A 137 -5.81 -0.16 13.76
N ALA A 138 -6.78 -0.99 14.16
CA ALA A 138 -7.89 -1.36 13.29
C ALA A 138 -8.80 -0.17 12.98
N PHE A 139 -9.04 0.69 13.97
CA PHE A 139 -9.80 1.91 13.74
C PHE A 139 -9.07 2.89 12.80
N ILE A 140 -7.75 3.01 12.93
CA ILE A 140 -6.92 3.83 12.03
C ILE A 140 -7.02 3.35 10.58
N GLU A 141 -6.97 2.04 10.34
CA GLU A 141 -7.15 1.49 8.99
C GLU A 141 -8.51 1.87 8.38
N LEU A 142 -9.57 1.86 9.21
CA LEU A 142 -10.89 2.32 8.80
C LEU A 142 -10.87 3.81 8.46
N LEU A 143 -10.25 4.64 9.30
CA LEU A 143 -10.15 6.08 9.07
C LEU A 143 -9.42 6.41 7.77
N TYR A 144 -8.33 5.71 7.43
CA TYR A 144 -7.65 5.91 6.15
C TYR A 144 -8.58 5.70 4.95
N GLN A 145 -9.58 4.84 5.06
CA GLN A 145 -10.59 4.65 4.01
C GLN A 145 -11.73 5.69 4.07
N ILE A 146 -12.09 6.18 5.26
CA ILE A 146 -13.12 7.22 5.45
C ILE A 146 -12.63 8.58 4.92
N TYR A 147 -11.36 8.91 5.19
CA TYR A 147 -10.70 10.14 4.72
C TYR A 147 -10.24 10.06 3.26
N ASP A 148 -10.63 8.99 2.54
CA ASP A 148 -10.36 8.78 1.11
C ASP A 148 -8.89 8.92 0.71
N THR A 149 -7.98 8.40 1.55
CA THR A 149 -6.54 8.36 1.23
C THR A 149 -6.27 7.39 0.07
N ILE A 150 -5.12 7.51 -0.59
CA ILE A 150 -4.70 6.51 -1.60
C ILE A 150 -4.37 5.12 -1.02
N ARG A 151 -4.53 4.91 0.30
CA ARG A 151 -4.23 3.64 0.93
C ARG A 151 -5.12 2.53 0.36
N PRO A 152 -4.56 1.47 -0.23
CA PRO A 152 -5.38 0.41 -0.83
C PRO A 152 -6.07 -0.43 0.24
N ILE A 153 -7.23 -1.00 -0.10
CA ILE A 153 -8.00 -1.89 0.79
C ILE A 153 -7.20 -3.11 1.25
N SER A 154 -6.26 -3.57 0.42
CA SER A 154 -5.38 -4.69 0.73
C SER A 154 -4.25 -4.34 1.69
N ALA A 155 -3.99 -3.06 2.01
CA ALA A 155 -2.83 -2.62 2.79
C ALA A 155 -2.75 -3.30 4.17
N ASN A 156 -3.88 -3.41 4.85
CA ASN A 156 -4.03 -4.17 6.08
C ASN A 156 -5.44 -4.76 6.15
N PHE A 157 -5.69 -5.68 5.23
CA PHE A 157 -7.02 -6.22 4.97
C PHE A 157 -7.72 -6.78 6.22
N ILE A 158 -6.97 -7.46 7.10
CA ILE A 158 -7.49 -8.06 8.33
C ILE A 158 -8.01 -6.98 9.28
N LEU A 159 -7.18 -5.99 9.60
CA LEU A 159 -7.55 -4.91 10.53
C LEU A 159 -8.67 -4.05 9.97
N LEU A 160 -8.60 -3.70 8.68
CA LEU A 160 -9.65 -2.94 8.00
C LEU A 160 -10.99 -3.69 8.04
N SER A 161 -11.01 -4.98 7.69
CA SER A 161 -12.24 -5.78 7.70
C SER A 161 -12.85 -5.89 9.08
N LYS A 162 -12.01 -6.12 10.10
CA LYS A 162 -12.45 -6.17 11.51
C LYS A 162 -13.13 -4.88 11.94
N ALA A 163 -12.52 -3.73 11.63
CA ALA A 163 -13.11 -2.42 11.97
C ALA A 163 -14.35 -2.10 11.16
N ALA A 164 -14.35 -2.36 9.84
CA ALA A 164 -15.49 -2.09 8.97
C ALA A 164 -16.74 -2.86 9.44
N VAL A 165 -16.58 -4.12 9.89
CA VAL A 165 -17.69 -4.90 10.48
C VAL A 165 -18.11 -4.33 11.84
N ALA A 166 -17.16 -4.11 12.75
CA ALA A 166 -17.46 -3.66 14.12
C ALA A 166 -18.19 -2.31 14.16
N TYR A 167 -17.77 -1.39 13.29
CA TYR A 167 -18.38 -0.07 13.17
C TYR A 167 -19.45 0.02 12.10
N ARG A 168 -19.85 -1.09 11.46
CA ARG A 168 -20.90 -1.09 10.43
C ARG A 168 -20.65 0.00 9.36
N ALA A 169 -19.48 -0.04 8.74
CA ALA A 169 -19.09 0.93 7.73
C ALA A 169 -19.48 0.43 6.33
N GLU A 170 -20.74 0.62 5.93
CA GLU A 170 -21.36 -0.10 4.82
C GLU A 170 -20.62 0.09 3.49
N ARG A 171 -20.30 1.34 3.13
CA ARG A 171 -19.55 1.63 1.89
C ARG A 171 -18.18 0.99 1.84
N ILE A 172 -17.51 0.87 2.99
CA ILE A 172 -16.18 0.26 3.08
C ILE A 172 -16.31 -1.25 2.98
N LEU A 173 -17.33 -1.85 3.61
CA LEU A 173 -17.68 -3.26 3.44
C LEU A 173 -17.96 -3.60 1.98
N GLU A 174 -18.72 -2.77 1.25
CA GLU A 174 -18.99 -2.95 -0.19
C GLU A 174 -17.70 -2.97 -1.02
N ARG A 175 -16.77 -2.04 -0.74
CA ARG A 175 -15.47 -2.02 -1.43
C ARG A 175 -14.61 -3.24 -1.06
N ILE A 176 -14.64 -3.70 0.19
CA ILE A 176 -13.98 -4.94 0.63
C ILE A 176 -14.54 -6.15 -0.12
N THR A 177 -15.86 -6.26 -0.22
CA THR A 177 -16.52 -7.35 -0.97
C THR A 177 -16.12 -7.31 -2.44
N SER A 178 -16.13 -6.13 -3.07
CA SER A 178 -15.69 -5.97 -4.46
C SER A 178 -14.23 -6.38 -4.66
N TYR A 179 -13.36 -6.04 -3.71
CA TYR A 179 -11.96 -6.46 -3.73
C TYR A 179 -11.83 -8.00 -3.65
N LEU A 180 -12.54 -8.66 -2.74
CA LEU A 180 -12.54 -10.13 -2.64
C LEU A 180 -13.01 -10.80 -3.93
N LEU A 181 -14.10 -10.31 -4.53
CA LEU A 181 -14.60 -10.83 -5.81
C LEU A 181 -13.57 -10.65 -6.94
N SER A 182 -12.79 -9.57 -6.92
CA SER A 182 -11.73 -9.35 -7.91
C SER A 182 -10.57 -10.33 -7.78
N LEU A 183 -10.27 -10.80 -6.55
CA LEU A 183 -9.21 -11.78 -6.31
C LEU A 183 -9.59 -13.15 -6.91
N ASP A 184 -10.85 -13.56 -6.74
CA ASP A 184 -11.35 -14.82 -7.30
C ASP A 184 -11.20 -14.87 -8.83
N VAL A 185 -11.35 -13.73 -9.51
CA VAL A 185 -11.18 -13.61 -10.96
C VAL A 185 -9.69 -13.60 -11.39
N SER A 186 -8.79 -13.09 -10.54
CA SER A 186 -7.37 -12.90 -10.86
C SER A 186 -6.47 -14.14 -10.70
N THR A 187 -7.02 -15.29 -10.30
CA THR A 187 -6.28 -16.56 -10.17
C THR A 187 -5.83 -17.16 -11.53
N TYR A 188 -5.97 -16.41 -12.63
CA TYR A 188 -5.58 -16.80 -13.99
C TYR A 188 -4.57 -15.76 -14.58
N TYR A 189 -3.30 -16.16 -14.80
CA TYR A 189 -2.18 -15.49 -15.53
C TYR A 189 -1.29 -14.47 -14.74
N VAL A 190 0.06 -14.32 -14.88
CA VAL A 190 1.12 -14.59 -15.91
C VAL A 190 2.51 -14.78 -15.23
N PHE A 191 3.38 -15.68 -15.73
CA PHE A 191 4.84 -15.71 -15.47
C PHE A 191 5.61 -15.05 -16.63
N LEU A 192 6.67 -14.26 -16.33
CA LEU A 192 7.56 -13.66 -17.33
C LEU A 192 8.95 -14.31 -17.23
N GLU A 193 9.36 -15.01 -18.29
CA GLU A 193 10.71 -15.56 -18.45
C GLU A 193 11.51 -14.72 -19.45
N ILE A 194 12.74 -14.38 -19.09
CA ILE A 194 13.72 -13.82 -20.03
C ILE A 194 14.72 -14.93 -20.32
N ILE A 195 14.88 -15.28 -21.60
CA ILE A 195 15.80 -16.30 -22.15
C ILE A 195 17.13 -15.65 -22.51
#